data_AF-A0A949S4B0-F1
#
_entry.id   AF-A0A949S4B0-F1
#
_cell.length_a   1.000
_cell.length_b   1.000
_cell.length_c   1.000
_cell.angle_alpha   90.00
_cell.angle_beta   90.00
_cell.angle_gamma   90.00
#
_symmetry.space_group_name_H-M   'P 1'
#
loop_
_entity.id
_entity.type
_entity.pdbx_description
1 polymer ?
#
loop_
_entity_poly.entity_id
_entity_poly.type
_entity_poly.pdbx_seq_one_letter_code
_entity_poly.pdbx_strand_id
1 'polypeptide(L)'
;MASITIVLRDPATGAGLPNQTVKLRMGPGFGSDDYTLSDVAGKAGSYKVDDVITGTYKLYVNGVVDNSFGGNNGREIFRGQDILMKSGGAMTGVLDMNGQRITNLPDASSDGEPVKRGYGDGRYLQKSGGAMAGVLDMNGQKITNLPAPTGNTEPLRVLDGLDKRQTATEAQQVYSAVVFRSSVVRLTEPTGLLQLVNRKFVEEYVTRVLQGYNPSAYQQSNNIIRVIFSGVQEDNKVYRKLEEGIIAAALFATSSRHMIVVIEGNGADGLLPNHNLLLTGYDPYIHICGGGPGITLRVAEDIYNYTALGENIISNVILENENEAAVTNFSNVIFYGVEFKNLFGAGSFTFENCIFLGGCSFGESVTVELTDCIGELTSTHNNKKYVTYDLMSLNNFLISNSKGDIRGRRILGRYGSTVASAADITLGDGNYFRITGVTNIKRINTTDWTPGSRIILQFVGGLTFTNGETASGANVGVIFKDGADNVFNAGDYVELMLDHESSFWLELDKHLTP
;
A
#
# COMPACT_ATOMS: atom_id res chain seq x y z
N MET A 1 3.57 70.73 -58.74
CA MET A 1 4.64 71.52 -59.39
C MET A 1 5.03 72.64 -58.45
N ALA A 2 6.30 72.78 -58.11
CA ALA A 2 6.76 73.85 -57.21
C ALA A 2 6.85 75.15 -58.02
N SER A 3 6.11 76.17 -57.61
CA SER A 3 6.16 77.49 -58.22
C SER A 3 6.75 78.50 -57.25
N ILE A 4 7.60 79.39 -57.72
CA ILE A 4 8.14 80.49 -56.92
C ILE A 4 7.48 81.77 -57.40
N THR A 5 6.98 82.57 -56.46
CA THR A 5 6.59 83.96 -56.71
C THR A 5 7.51 84.88 -55.94
N ILE A 6 8.16 85.80 -56.64
CA ILE A 6 9.02 86.84 -56.09
C ILE A 6 8.28 88.16 -56.23
N VAL A 7 8.25 88.95 -55.15
CA VAL A 7 7.61 90.26 -55.16
C VAL A 7 8.68 91.32 -54.95
N LEU A 8 8.91 92.12 -55.99
CA LEU A 8 9.80 93.26 -55.96
C LEU A 8 9.01 94.50 -55.57
N ARG A 9 9.51 95.24 -54.57
CA ARG A 9 8.90 96.47 -54.09
C ARG A 9 9.93 97.59 -54.04
N ASP A 10 9.47 98.80 -54.31
CA ASP A 10 10.20 100.01 -54.03
C ASP A 10 10.41 100.12 -52.50
N PRO A 11 11.65 100.25 -52.01
CA PRO A 11 11.91 100.34 -50.58
C PRO A 11 11.35 101.62 -49.93
N ALA A 12 11.15 102.70 -50.68
CA ALA A 12 10.63 103.97 -50.16
C ALA A 12 9.10 104.00 -50.13
N THR A 13 8.43 103.47 -51.15
CA THR A 13 6.97 103.60 -51.32
C THR A 13 6.22 102.29 -51.05
N GLY A 14 6.90 101.15 -51.04
CA GLY A 14 6.29 99.82 -50.94
C GLY A 14 5.53 99.39 -52.19
N ALA A 15 5.46 100.24 -53.22
CA ALA A 15 4.81 99.95 -54.49
C ALA A 15 5.53 98.82 -55.22
N GLY A 16 4.78 97.95 -55.90
CA GLY A 16 5.37 96.90 -56.73
C GLY A 16 6.13 97.49 -57.91
N LEU A 17 7.28 96.91 -58.26
CA LEU A 17 8.10 97.37 -59.39
C LEU A 17 7.80 96.54 -60.64
N PRO A 18 6.93 96.98 -61.58
CA PRO A 18 6.63 96.23 -62.79
C PRO A 18 7.77 96.35 -63.83
N ASN A 19 7.68 95.52 -64.89
CA ASN A 19 8.58 95.53 -66.06
C ASN A 19 10.06 95.31 -65.73
N GLN A 20 10.37 94.63 -64.63
CA GLN A 20 11.73 94.23 -64.29
C GLN A 20 12.10 92.92 -64.99
N THR A 21 13.36 92.77 -65.39
CA THR A 21 13.89 91.48 -65.83
C THR A 21 14.34 90.70 -64.61
N VAL A 22 13.55 89.71 -64.18
CA VAL A 22 13.83 88.92 -62.97
C VAL A 22 14.26 87.51 -63.35
N LYS A 23 15.45 87.12 -62.88
CA LYS A 23 16.03 85.81 -63.18
C LYS A 23 16.52 85.12 -61.91
N LEU A 24 16.42 83.79 -61.90
CA LEU A 24 17.07 82.94 -60.90
C LEU A 24 18.21 82.19 -61.55
N ARG A 25 19.34 82.20 -60.87
CA ARG A 25 20.53 81.41 -61.22
C ARG A 25 20.78 80.38 -60.15
N MET A 26 21.19 79.18 -60.53
CA MET A 26 21.38 78.02 -59.66
C MET A 26 22.86 77.61 -59.63
N GLY A 27 23.28 77.00 -58.52
CA GLY A 27 24.59 76.36 -58.40
C GLY A 27 25.70 77.25 -57.82
N PRO A 28 26.90 76.69 -57.57
CA PRO A 28 27.93 77.27 -56.70
C PRO A 28 28.55 78.59 -57.21
N GLY A 29 28.33 78.95 -58.47
CA GLY A 29 28.86 80.18 -59.07
C GLY A 29 27.79 81.12 -59.66
N PHE A 30 26.52 80.72 -59.67
CA PHE A 30 25.40 81.52 -60.22
C PHE A 30 25.71 82.18 -61.58
N GLY A 31 26.37 81.42 -62.48
CA GLY A 31 26.96 81.95 -63.71
C GLY A 31 26.00 82.02 -64.92
N SER A 32 24.90 81.29 -64.89
CA SER A 32 23.91 81.19 -65.97
C SER A 32 22.51 81.49 -65.48
N ASP A 33 21.67 82.02 -66.37
CA ASP A 33 20.25 82.25 -66.10
C ASP A 33 19.47 80.93 -66.23
N ASP A 34 19.19 80.24 -65.13
CA ASP A 34 18.45 78.96 -65.12
C ASP A 34 16.94 79.17 -65.30
N TYR A 35 16.41 80.27 -64.75
CA TYR A 35 15.00 80.61 -64.84
C TYR A 35 14.82 82.09 -65.12
N THR A 36 13.94 82.41 -66.06
CA THR A 36 13.41 83.77 -66.26
C THR A 36 11.98 83.81 -65.76
N LEU A 37 11.70 84.73 -64.85
CA LEU A 37 10.38 84.83 -64.24
C LEU A 37 9.50 85.76 -65.07
N SER A 38 8.25 85.36 -65.26
CA SER A 38 7.26 86.16 -65.98
C SER A 38 6.46 87.03 -65.02
N ASP A 39 6.07 88.23 -65.46
CA ASP A 39 5.15 89.08 -64.71
C ASP A 39 3.82 88.34 -64.43
N VAL A 40 3.32 88.48 -63.20
CA VAL A 40 2.02 87.95 -62.81
C VAL A 40 0.95 88.99 -63.14
N ALA A 41 0.08 88.66 -64.10
CA ALA A 41 -1.00 89.54 -64.54
C ALA A 41 -1.82 90.07 -63.35
N GLY A 42 -2.06 91.38 -63.33
CA GLY A 42 -2.84 92.05 -62.27
C GLY A 42 -2.10 92.28 -60.95
N LYS A 43 -0.81 91.89 -60.83
CA LYS A 43 -0.01 92.10 -59.61
C LYS A 43 1.32 92.77 -59.95
N ALA A 44 1.34 94.10 -60.01
CA ALA A 44 2.55 94.87 -60.28
C ALA A 44 3.70 94.46 -59.34
N GLY A 45 4.88 94.18 -59.92
CA GLY A 45 6.07 93.74 -59.20
C GLY A 45 6.07 92.29 -58.73
N SER A 46 5.07 91.48 -59.08
CA SER A 46 5.08 90.03 -58.81
C SER A 46 5.55 89.26 -60.03
N TYR A 47 6.54 88.40 -59.81
CA TYR A 47 7.21 87.60 -60.83
C TYR A 47 7.10 86.13 -60.47
N LYS A 48 6.70 85.28 -61.41
CA LYS A 48 6.48 83.85 -61.17
C LYS A 48 7.29 83.00 -62.12
N VAL A 49 7.79 81.88 -61.59
CA VAL A 49 8.27 80.76 -62.40
C VAL A 49 7.74 79.46 -61.82
N ASP A 50 7.37 78.55 -62.72
CA ASP A 50 6.88 77.21 -62.39
C ASP A 50 8.01 76.18 -62.56
N ASP A 51 7.79 74.99 -62.00
CA ASP A 51 8.68 73.82 -62.12
C ASP A 51 10.12 74.01 -61.63
N VAL A 52 10.33 74.90 -60.66
CA VAL A 52 11.65 75.08 -60.04
C VAL A 52 12.09 73.80 -59.34
N ILE A 53 13.32 73.36 -59.59
CA ILE A 53 13.90 72.18 -58.94
C ILE A 53 14.48 72.53 -57.57
N THR A 54 14.77 71.52 -56.75
CA THR A 54 15.46 71.74 -55.48
C THR A 54 16.91 72.16 -55.75
N GLY A 55 17.34 73.25 -55.13
CA GLY A 55 18.68 73.80 -55.34
C GLY A 55 18.92 75.11 -54.61
N THR A 56 20.17 75.59 -54.66
CA THR A 56 20.53 76.92 -54.16
C THR A 56 20.44 77.94 -55.28
N TYR A 57 19.68 79.01 -55.06
CA TYR A 57 19.37 80.02 -56.07
C TYR A 57 19.79 81.43 -55.65
N LYS A 58 20.18 82.24 -56.64
CA LYS A 58 20.40 83.67 -56.47
C LYS A 58 19.52 84.47 -57.41
N LEU A 59 18.97 85.57 -56.88
CA LEU A 59 18.09 86.46 -57.61
C LEU A 59 18.90 87.51 -58.36
N TYR A 60 18.56 87.74 -59.62
CA TYR A 60 19.08 88.82 -60.44
C TYR A 60 17.93 89.68 -60.94
N VAL A 61 18.03 90.98 -60.73
CA VAL A 61 17.07 91.98 -61.20
C VAL A 61 17.79 92.91 -62.16
N ASN A 62 17.33 92.97 -63.40
CA ASN A 62 17.95 93.73 -64.50
C ASN A 62 19.46 93.45 -64.66
N GLY A 63 19.88 92.20 -64.45
CA GLY A 63 21.27 91.77 -64.57
C GLY A 63 22.15 92.03 -63.34
N VAL A 64 21.64 92.68 -62.29
CA VAL A 64 22.35 92.90 -61.03
C VAL A 64 21.90 91.88 -59.99
N VAL A 65 22.85 91.35 -59.21
CA VAL A 65 22.58 90.49 -58.07
C VAL A 65 21.72 91.21 -57.03
N ASP A 66 20.66 90.56 -56.56
CA ASP A 66 19.93 90.97 -55.36
C ASP A 66 20.35 90.08 -54.18
N ASN A 67 21.14 90.65 -53.27
CA ASN A 67 21.62 89.95 -52.07
C ASN A 67 20.56 89.82 -50.97
N SER A 68 19.39 90.47 -51.08
CA SER A 68 18.30 90.25 -50.13
C SER A 68 17.71 88.83 -50.22
N PHE A 69 17.87 88.18 -51.38
CA PHE A 69 17.45 86.80 -51.61
C PHE A 69 18.60 85.81 -51.34
N GLY A 70 18.84 85.52 -50.04
CA GLY A 70 19.80 84.51 -49.60
C GLY A 70 21.26 84.97 -49.46
N GLY A 71 21.54 86.28 -49.58
CA GLY A 71 22.88 86.82 -49.39
C GLY A 71 23.89 86.37 -50.45
N ASN A 72 25.17 86.37 -50.08
CA ASN A 72 26.26 86.02 -51.01
C ASN A 72 26.19 84.57 -51.50
N ASN A 73 25.66 83.67 -50.67
CA ASN A 73 25.62 82.23 -50.91
C ASN A 73 24.32 81.76 -51.58
N GLY A 74 23.37 82.66 -51.84
CA GLY A 74 22.05 82.31 -52.37
C GLY A 74 21.13 81.68 -51.33
N ARG A 75 19.89 81.39 -51.74
CA ARG A 75 18.84 80.79 -50.91
C ARG A 75 18.55 79.39 -51.41
N GLU A 76 18.61 78.42 -50.52
CA GLU A 76 18.16 77.07 -50.82
C GLU A 76 16.64 77.02 -50.92
N ILE A 77 16.16 76.39 -51.98
CA ILE A 77 14.73 76.23 -52.28
C ILE A 77 14.50 74.74 -52.48
N PHE A 78 13.54 74.21 -51.73
CA PHE A 78 13.16 72.80 -51.81
C PHE A 78 11.78 72.67 -52.44
N ARG A 79 11.58 71.62 -53.23
CA ARG A 79 10.22 71.18 -53.56
C ARG A 79 9.56 70.64 -52.29
N GLY A 80 8.28 70.95 -52.09
CA GLY A 80 7.54 70.46 -50.93
C GLY A 80 7.47 68.93 -50.83
N GLN A 81 7.72 68.20 -51.93
CA GLN A 81 7.81 66.75 -51.95
C GLN A 81 9.17 66.20 -51.48
N ASP A 82 10.21 67.04 -51.43
CA ASP A 82 11.58 66.65 -51.10
C ASP A 82 11.91 66.87 -49.61
N ILE A 83 10.97 67.40 -48.82
CA ILE A 83 11.14 67.67 -47.39
C ILE A 83 10.01 67.05 -46.58
N LEU A 84 10.37 66.44 -45.44
CA LEU A 84 9.41 66.07 -44.42
C LEU A 84 9.12 67.28 -43.53
N MET A 85 7.86 67.72 -43.47
CA MET A 85 7.47 68.84 -42.62
C MET A 85 7.58 68.47 -41.14
N LYS A 86 8.01 69.41 -40.28
CA LYS A 86 8.10 69.23 -38.82
C LYS A 86 6.75 68.96 -38.14
N SER A 87 5.64 69.25 -38.81
CA SER A 87 4.27 69.01 -38.31
C SER A 87 3.36 68.61 -39.46
N GLY A 88 2.60 67.52 -39.29
CA GLY A 88 1.45 67.18 -40.14
C GLY A 88 1.77 66.63 -41.53
N GLY A 89 2.98 66.16 -41.81
CA GLY A 89 3.31 65.49 -43.07
C GLY A 89 2.82 64.03 -43.09
N ALA A 90 2.18 63.61 -44.18
CA ALA A 90 1.92 62.19 -44.44
C ALA A 90 3.10 61.62 -45.23
N MET A 91 3.81 60.64 -44.67
CA MET A 91 4.81 59.87 -45.41
C MET A 91 4.09 58.76 -46.18
N THR A 92 4.09 58.84 -47.51
CA THR A 92 3.66 57.73 -48.37
C THR A 92 4.90 57.04 -48.92
N GLY A 93 5.19 55.82 -48.48
CA GLY A 93 6.35 55.04 -48.92
C GLY A 93 7.41 54.84 -47.83
N VAL A 94 8.57 54.31 -48.24
CA VAL A 94 9.70 53.98 -47.35
C VAL A 94 10.55 55.23 -47.12
N LEU A 95 10.79 55.57 -45.85
CA LEU A 95 11.81 56.56 -45.47
C LEU A 95 13.17 55.88 -45.36
N ASP A 96 14.05 56.10 -46.34
CA ASP A 96 15.45 55.68 -46.27
C ASP A 96 16.31 56.81 -45.68
N MET A 97 17.05 56.51 -44.61
CA MET A 97 17.95 57.45 -43.92
C MET A 97 19.41 57.35 -44.41
N ASN A 98 19.71 56.54 -45.42
CA ASN A 98 21.06 56.34 -45.98
C ASN A 98 22.13 56.08 -44.90
N GLY A 99 21.80 55.20 -43.95
CA GLY A 99 22.67 54.84 -42.81
C GLY A 99 22.72 55.85 -41.65
N GLN A 100 22.04 57.00 -41.77
CA GLN A 100 21.93 57.97 -40.67
C GLN A 100 21.01 57.47 -39.56
N ARG A 101 21.21 57.96 -38.33
CA ARG A 101 20.47 57.55 -37.13
C ARG A 101 19.52 58.64 -36.64
N ILE A 102 18.37 58.24 -36.12
CA ILE A 102 17.51 59.12 -35.30
C ILE A 102 18.00 59.01 -33.85
N THR A 103 18.62 60.06 -33.31
CA THR A 103 19.31 60.02 -32.00
C THR A 103 18.41 60.29 -30.80
N ASN A 104 17.24 60.91 -31.01
CA ASN A 104 16.34 61.36 -29.94
C ASN A 104 14.94 60.71 -30.06
N LEU A 105 14.88 59.44 -30.44
CA LEU A 105 13.62 58.68 -30.46
C LEU A 105 13.21 58.35 -29.02
N PRO A 106 12.06 58.83 -28.51
CA PRO A 106 11.58 58.47 -27.18
C PRO A 106 11.15 57.00 -27.11
N ASP A 107 10.90 56.51 -25.90
CA ASP A 107 10.26 55.20 -25.72
C ASP A 107 8.80 55.26 -26.17
N ALA A 108 8.35 54.21 -26.87
CA ALA A 108 7.00 54.14 -27.38
C ALA A 108 5.99 54.01 -26.23
N SER A 109 5.00 54.92 -26.21
CA SER A 109 3.90 54.94 -25.23
C SER A 109 2.60 54.33 -25.76
N SER A 110 2.50 54.15 -27.07
CA SER A 110 1.33 53.61 -27.78
C SER A 110 1.74 52.71 -28.96
N ASP A 111 0.81 51.87 -29.42
CA ASP A 111 1.08 50.80 -30.42
C ASP A 111 1.49 51.32 -31.82
N GLY A 112 1.26 52.60 -32.11
CA GLY A 112 1.60 53.21 -33.39
C GLY A 112 2.97 53.90 -33.43
N GLU A 113 3.68 53.95 -32.31
CA GLU A 113 4.93 54.70 -32.20
C GLU A 113 6.15 53.87 -32.63
N PRO A 114 7.15 54.49 -33.31
CA PRO A 114 8.42 53.85 -33.56
C PRO A 114 9.16 53.54 -32.26
N VAL A 115 9.72 52.33 -32.15
CA VAL A 115 10.48 51.88 -30.96
C VAL A 115 11.98 52.02 -31.15
N LYS A 116 12.69 52.55 -30.13
CA LYS A 116 14.16 52.46 -30.09
C LYS A 116 14.58 51.01 -29.82
N ARG A 117 15.66 50.54 -30.47
CA ARG A 117 16.10 49.14 -30.38
C ARG A 117 16.22 48.63 -28.93
N GLY A 118 16.86 49.41 -28.05
CA GLY A 118 17.03 49.04 -26.64
C GLY A 118 15.73 48.89 -25.86
N TYR A 119 14.66 49.59 -26.24
CA TYR A 119 13.34 49.41 -25.63
C TYR A 119 12.69 48.09 -26.07
N GLY A 120 12.84 47.74 -27.35
CA GLY A 120 12.40 46.43 -27.87
C GLY A 120 13.15 45.27 -27.22
N ASP A 121 14.48 45.36 -27.14
CA ASP A 121 15.33 44.31 -26.54
C ASP A 121 14.98 44.04 -25.06
N GLY A 122 14.49 45.04 -24.32
CA GLY A 122 14.10 44.90 -22.92
C GLY A 122 12.72 44.28 -22.68
N ARG A 123 11.87 44.15 -23.72
CA ARG A 123 10.49 43.66 -23.59
C ARG A 123 10.21 42.35 -24.31
N TYR A 124 11.00 42.02 -25.33
CA TYR A 124 10.79 40.84 -26.15
C TYR A 124 11.94 39.84 -26.00
N LEU A 125 11.62 38.56 -25.98
CA LEU A 125 12.61 37.49 -26.03
C LEU A 125 13.23 37.44 -27.44
N GLN A 126 14.56 37.53 -27.51
CA GLN A 126 15.29 37.44 -28.77
C GLN A 126 15.25 36.01 -29.33
N LYS A 127 15.06 35.87 -30.65
CA LYS A 127 15.04 34.57 -31.35
C LYS A 127 16.38 33.82 -31.28
N SER A 128 17.49 34.54 -31.10
CA SER A 128 18.83 33.98 -30.90
C SER A 128 19.05 33.43 -29.48
N GLY A 129 18.07 33.55 -28.59
CA GLY A 129 18.22 33.28 -27.17
C GLY A 129 18.74 34.48 -26.40
N GLY A 130 18.55 34.44 -25.07
CA GLY A 130 19.00 35.45 -24.12
C GLY A 130 18.97 34.89 -22.69
N ALA A 131 19.60 35.58 -21.75
CA ALA A 131 19.52 35.22 -20.34
C ALA A 131 18.18 35.70 -19.76
N MET A 132 17.33 34.77 -19.32
CA MET A 132 16.12 35.11 -18.56
C MET A 132 16.48 35.24 -17.09
N ALA A 133 16.23 36.42 -16.50
CA ALA A 133 16.28 36.61 -15.06
C ALA A 133 14.83 36.61 -14.52
N GLY A 134 14.52 35.67 -13.62
CA GLY A 134 13.18 35.53 -13.04
C GLY A 134 12.33 34.43 -13.69
N VAL A 135 11.05 34.38 -13.29
CA VAL A 135 10.08 33.37 -13.73
C VAL A 135 9.42 33.81 -15.05
N LEU A 136 9.36 32.92 -16.04
CA LEU A 136 8.56 33.10 -17.25
C LEU A 136 7.14 32.57 -17.00
N ASP A 137 6.17 33.46 -16.75
CA ASP A 137 4.76 33.11 -16.68
C ASP A 137 4.10 33.18 -18.07
N MET A 138 3.53 32.07 -18.52
CA MET A 138 2.85 31.94 -19.82
C MET A 138 1.35 32.26 -19.75
N ASN A 139 0.80 32.66 -18.59
CA ASN A 139 -0.61 32.97 -18.36
C ASN A 139 -1.57 31.88 -18.92
N GLY A 140 -1.22 30.61 -18.68
CA GLY A 140 -1.98 29.44 -19.15
C GLY A 140 -1.76 29.02 -20.61
N GLN A 141 -0.95 29.75 -21.38
CA GLN A 141 -0.62 29.38 -22.77
C GLN A 141 0.39 28.21 -22.82
N LYS A 142 0.27 27.35 -23.85
CA LYS A 142 1.10 26.14 -24.01
C LYS A 142 2.22 26.35 -25.03
N ILE A 143 3.39 25.74 -24.77
CA ILE A 143 4.45 25.55 -25.77
C ILE A 143 4.16 24.24 -26.52
N THR A 144 3.69 24.31 -27.76
CA THR A 144 3.19 23.15 -28.51
C THR A 144 4.27 22.36 -29.26
N ASN A 145 5.42 23.00 -29.57
CA ASN A 145 6.49 22.44 -30.41
C ASN A 145 7.83 22.32 -29.67
N LEU A 146 7.83 22.06 -28.37
CA LEU A 146 9.08 21.80 -27.64
C LEU A 146 9.69 20.48 -28.16
N PRO A 147 10.93 20.43 -28.66
CA PRO A 147 11.54 19.17 -29.11
C PRO A 147 11.83 18.23 -27.93
N ALA A 148 12.09 16.94 -28.22
CA ALA A 148 12.53 15.99 -27.20
C ALA A 148 13.89 16.44 -26.63
N PRO A 149 14.09 16.43 -25.29
CA PRO A 149 15.30 16.99 -24.71
C PRO A 149 16.52 16.10 -24.99
N THR A 150 17.61 16.66 -25.52
CA THR A 150 18.86 15.91 -25.81
C THR A 150 19.89 15.94 -24.67
N GLY A 151 19.81 16.93 -23.78
CA GLY A 151 20.63 17.06 -22.58
C GLY A 151 19.85 17.15 -21.27
N ASN A 152 20.57 17.20 -20.15
CA ASN A 152 20.02 17.28 -18.78
C ASN A 152 19.62 18.70 -18.35
N THR A 153 19.89 19.71 -19.17
CA THR A 153 19.55 21.12 -18.92
C THR A 153 18.38 21.62 -19.77
N GLU A 154 17.76 20.75 -20.56
CA GLU A 154 16.67 21.10 -21.45
C GLU A 154 15.29 20.88 -20.79
N PRO A 155 14.31 21.77 -21.04
CA PRO A 155 12.96 21.64 -20.47
C PRO A 155 12.25 20.37 -20.96
N LEU A 156 11.56 19.69 -20.05
CA LEU A 156 10.91 18.40 -20.30
C LEU A 156 9.45 18.59 -20.78
N ARG A 157 9.00 17.80 -21.76
CA ARG A 157 7.56 17.66 -22.04
C ARG A 157 6.89 16.92 -20.87
N VAL A 158 5.68 17.33 -20.47
CA VAL A 158 4.93 16.67 -19.40
C VAL A 158 4.69 15.17 -19.69
N LEU A 159 4.58 14.77 -20.96
CA LEU A 159 4.52 13.36 -21.35
C LEU A 159 5.87 12.62 -21.22
N ASP A 160 7.00 13.31 -21.43
CA ASP A 160 8.34 12.71 -21.32
C ASP A 160 8.75 12.50 -19.85
N GLY A 161 8.07 13.14 -18.89
CA GLY A 161 8.31 12.97 -17.45
C GLY A 161 7.94 11.59 -16.91
N LEU A 162 7.06 10.88 -17.62
CA LEU A 162 6.75 9.48 -17.34
C LEU A 162 7.68 8.53 -18.12
N ASP A 163 8.16 8.93 -19.29
CA ASP A 163 8.92 8.06 -20.21
C ASP A 163 10.45 8.10 -20.01
N LYS A 164 11.01 9.21 -19.50
CA LYS A 164 12.46 9.31 -19.20
C LYS A 164 12.91 8.55 -17.94
N ARG A 165 12.00 7.89 -17.23
CA ARG A 165 12.40 6.82 -16.27
C ARG A 165 12.89 5.55 -16.99
N GLN A 166 12.70 5.43 -18.30
CA GLN A 166 12.98 4.19 -19.04
C GLN A 166 14.24 4.22 -19.92
N THR A 167 14.91 5.36 -20.10
CA THR A 167 15.96 5.49 -21.14
C THR A 167 17.29 6.14 -20.70
N ALA A 168 17.55 6.31 -19.40
CA ALA A 168 18.88 6.68 -18.93
C ALA A 168 19.83 5.46 -18.93
N THR A 169 21.06 5.67 -19.40
CA THR A 169 22.17 4.69 -19.41
C THR A 169 22.42 4.08 -18.03
N GLU A 170 22.84 2.81 -18.01
CA GLU A 170 22.92 1.92 -16.83
C GLU A 170 23.65 2.49 -15.59
N ALA A 171 24.47 3.54 -15.75
CA ALA A 171 25.26 4.13 -14.66
C ALA A 171 24.54 5.21 -13.83
N GLN A 172 23.37 5.73 -14.26
CA GLN A 172 22.66 6.82 -13.56
C GLN A 172 21.19 6.53 -13.25
N GLN A 173 20.77 5.28 -13.41
CA GLN A 173 19.53 4.85 -12.76
C GLN A 173 19.78 4.86 -11.26
N VAL A 174 19.16 5.80 -10.54
CA VAL A 174 18.84 5.58 -9.14
C VAL A 174 17.86 4.41 -9.14
N TYR A 175 18.40 3.20 -9.14
CA TYR A 175 17.71 2.03 -8.68
C TYR A 175 17.40 2.26 -7.20
N SER A 176 16.36 3.02 -6.91
CA SER A 176 15.34 2.41 -6.08
C SER A 176 14.36 1.72 -7.00
N ALA A 177 14.84 0.69 -7.72
CA ALA A 177 14.03 -0.50 -7.71
C ALA A 177 13.69 -0.70 -6.24
N VAL A 178 12.42 -0.99 -5.93
CA VAL A 178 12.15 -1.73 -4.70
C VAL A 178 12.80 -3.09 -4.94
N VAL A 179 14.14 -3.12 -4.86
CA VAL A 179 14.90 -4.34 -4.71
C VAL A 179 14.59 -4.66 -3.26
N PHE A 180 13.53 -5.45 -3.05
CA PHE A 180 13.65 -6.45 -2.01
C PHE A 180 14.93 -7.17 -2.37
N ARG A 181 16.03 -6.80 -1.69
CA ARG A 181 17.33 -7.43 -1.93
C ARG A 181 17.03 -8.91 -1.94
N SER A 182 17.47 -9.61 -2.99
CA SER A 182 17.68 -11.05 -2.93
C SER A 182 18.84 -11.32 -1.97
N SER A 183 18.74 -10.80 -0.76
CA SER A 183 19.36 -11.38 0.39
C SER A 183 18.70 -12.74 0.50
N VAL A 184 19.53 -13.77 0.61
CA VAL A 184 19.13 -15.05 1.15
C VAL A 184 18.82 -14.83 2.64
N VAL A 185 17.79 -14.01 2.92
CA VAL A 185 17.11 -14.09 4.19
C VAL A 185 16.44 -15.44 4.11
N ARG A 186 16.94 -16.39 4.90
CA ARG A 186 16.12 -17.51 5.32
C ARG A 186 14.90 -16.88 5.97
N LEU A 187 13.85 -16.68 5.17
CA LEU A 187 12.53 -16.35 5.67
C LEU A 187 12.14 -17.54 6.50
N THR A 188 12.33 -17.41 7.81
CA THR A 188 11.60 -18.18 8.80
C THR A 188 10.14 -18.21 8.36
N GLU A 189 9.56 -19.39 8.38
CA GLU A 189 8.20 -19.64 7.90
C GLU A 189 7.24 -18.54 8.40
N PRO A 190 6.46 -17.91 7.49
CA PRO A 190 5.57 -16.85 7.87
C PRO A 190 4.41 -17.44 8.69
N THR A 191 4.35 -17.13 9.98
CA THR A 191 3.36 -17.67 10.93
C THR A 191 2.03 -16.91 10.95
N GLY A 192 1.70 -16.11 9.93
CA GLY A 192 0.51 -15.24 9.96
C GLY A 192 -0.17 -15.02 8.60
N LEU A 193 -1.50 -15.19 8.58
CA LEU A 193 -2.37 -15.05 7.40
C LEU A 193 -2.29 -13.68 6.70
N LEU A 194 -1.89 -12.62 7.40
CA LEU A 194 -1.78 -11.25 6.83
C LEU A 194 -0.57 -11.04 5.91
N GLN A 195 0.38 -11.97 5.84
CA GLN A 195 1.57 -11.85 4.99
C GLN A 195 1.43 -12.51 3.60
N LEU A 196 0.25 -13.05 3.29
CA LEU A 196 -0.08 -13.70 2.00
C LEU A 196 -0.35 -12.72 0.84
N VAL A 197 0.00 -11.44 0.96
CA VAL A 197 0.03 -10.56 -0.20
C VAL A 197 1.30 -10.87 -0.99
N ASN A 198 1.27 -11.96 -1.76
CA ASN A 198 2.40 -12.36 -2.58
C ASN A 198 2.78 -11.20 -3.52
N ARG A 199 4.08 -11.04 -3.78
CA ARG A 199 4.62 -9.98 -4.66
C ARG A 199 3.86 -9.89 -5.99
N LYS A 200 3.45 -11.05 -6.52
CA LYS A 200 2.66 -11.18 -7.74
C LYS A 200 1.31 -10.45 -7.67
N PHE A 201 0.59 -10.55 -6.54
CA PHE A 201 -0.66 -9.84 -6.32
C PHE A 201 -0.47 -8.32 -6.38
N VAL A 202 0.60 -7.81 -5.77
CA VAL A 202 0.90 -6.37 -5.78
C VAL A 202 1.25 -5.90 -7.19
N GLU A 203 2.07 -6.66 -7.94
CA GLU A 203 2.43 -6.36 -9.33
C GLU A 203 1.20 -6.38 -10.26
N GLU A 204 0.32 -7.38 -10.14
CA GLU A 204 -0.91 -7.50 -10.91
C GLU A 204 -1.93 -6.40 -10.55
N TYR A 205 -2.08 -6.08 -9.26
CA TYR A 205 -2.96 -5.02 -8.78
C TYR A 205 -2.55 -3.66 -9.34
N VAL A 206 -1.27 -3.29 -9.23
CA VAL A 206 -0.75 -2.00 -9.75
C VAL A 206 -0.88 -1.94 -11.27
N THR A 207 -0.58 -3.03 -11.98
CA THR A 207 -0.71 -3.09 -13.44
C THR A 207 -2.15 -2.86 -13.88
N ARG A 208 -3.13 -3.45 -13.19
CA ARG A 208 -4.55 -3.24 -13.48
C ARG A 208 -4.97 -1.80 -13.23
N VAL A 209 -4.55 -1.19 -12.11
CA VAL A 209 -4.84 0.22 -11.80
C VAL A 209 -4.32 1.15 -12.91
N LEU A 210 -3.10 0.91 -13.40
CA LEU A 210 -2.50 1.69 -14.48
C LEU A 210 -3.21 1.50 -15.84
N GLN A 211 -3.88 0.36 -16.04
CA GLN A 211 -4.70 0.07 -17.23
C GLN A 211 -6.12 0.65 -17.15
N GLY A 212 -6.43 1.48 -16.14
CA GLY A 212 -7.73 2.11 -15.97
C GLY A 212 -8.74 1.27 -15.19
N TYR A 213 -8.31 0.17 -14.56
CA TYR A 213 -9.12 -0.47 -13.52
C TYR A 213 -9.23 0.50 -12.35
N ASN A 214 -10.44 0.91 -12.00
CA ASN A 214 -10.69 1.76 -10.84
C ASN A 214 -10.98 0.83 -9.66
N PRO A 215 -10.00 0.52 -8.79
CA PRO A 215 -10.24 -0.35 -7.65
C PRO A 215 -11.24 0.38 -6.75
N SER A 216 -12.50 -0.06 -6.75
CA SER A 216 -13.41 0.35 -5.68
C SER A 216 -12.79 -0.12 -4.38
N ALA A 217 -12.45 0.82 -3.51
CA ALA A 217 -11.46 0.74 -2.42
C ALA A 217 -11.67 -0.34 -1.34
N TYR A 218 -12.54 -1.33 -1.56
CA TYR A 218 -13.04 -2.20 -0.49
C TYR A 218 -12.84 -3.70 -0.73
N GLN A 219 -12.58 -4.16 -1.96
CA GLN A 219 -12.27 -5.58 -2.21
C GLN A 219 -10.77 -5.84 -1.99
N GLN A 220 -10.42 -6.32 -0.78
CA GLN A 220 -9.03 -6.63 -0.40
C GLN A 220 -8.44 -7.80 -1.20
N SER A 221 -9.28 -8.74 -1.65
CA SER A 221 -8.89 -9.87 -2.50
C SER A 221 -10.14 -10.49 -3.15
N ASN A 222 -9.96 -11.18 -4.28
CA ASN A 222 -11.05 -11.89 -4.97
C ASN A 222 -11.67 -13.02 -4.13
N ASN A 223 -10.98 -13.48 -3.08
CA ASN A 223 -11.43 -14.59 -2.23
C ASN A 223 -11.93 -14.11 -0.86
N ILE A 224 -12.08 -12.81 -0.65
CA ILE A 224 -12.53 -12.24 0.63
C ILE A 224 -13.85 -11.52 0.42
N ILE A 225 -14.87 -11.93 1.18
CA ILE A 225 -16.14 -11.23 1.34
C ILE A 225 -16.13 -10.57 2.72
N ARG A 226 -16.55 -9.30 2.82
CA ARG A 226 -16.65 -8.61 4.11
C ARG A 226 -18.08 -8.48 4.59
N VAL A 227 -18.25 -8.72 5.88
CA VAL A 227 -19.48 -8.45 6.62
C VAL A 227 -19.18 -7.34 7.61
N ILE A 228 -19.76 -6.17 7.40
CA ILE A 228 -19.63 -4.99 8.26
C ILE A 228 -21.02 -4.60 8.72
N PHE A 229 -21.36 -4.94 9.96
CA PHE A 229 -22.70 -4.73 10.50
C PHE A 229 -23.16 -3.26 10.50
N SER A 230 -22.23 -2.34 10.78
CA SER A 230 -22.46 -0.89 10.79
C SER A 230 -22.22 -0.20 9.44
N GLY A 231 -21.83 -0.97 8.42
CA GLY A 231 -21.47 -0.44 7.10
C GLY A 231 -22.68 -0.11 6.22
N VAL A 232 -22.42 0.54 5.10
CA VAL A 232 -23.37 0.64 3.99
C VAL A 232 -23.25 -0.65 3.18
N GLN A 233 -24.40 -1.29 2.91
CA GLN A 233 -24.41 -2.46 2.05
C GLN A 233 -24.03 -2.06 0.63
N GLU A 234 -23.04 -2.73 0.08
CA GLU A 234 -22.59 -2.58 -1.28
C GLU A 234 -22.59 -3.96 -1.93
N ASP A 235 -23.45 -4.16 -2.93
CA ASP A 235 -23.57 -5.44 -3.61
C ASP A 235 -22.20 -5.93 -4.12
N ASN A 236 -21.88 -7.19 -3.82
CA ASN A 236 -20.60 -7.84 -4.14
C ASN A 236 -19.37 -7.26 -3.44
N LYS A 237 -19.53 -6.41 -2.41
CA LYS A 237 -18.41 -5.75 -1.73
C LYS A 237 -18.50 -5.80 -0.22
N VAL A 238 -19.62 -5.35 0.35
CA VAL A 238 -19.82 -5.25 1.81
C VAL A 238 -21.25 -5.67 2.14
N TYR A 239 -21.39 -6.68 2.99
CA TYR A 239 -22.68 -7.16 3.46
C TYR A 239 -22.91 -6.71 4.91
N ARG A 240 -24.17 -6.47 5.28
CA ARG A 240 -24.53 -6.08 6.65
C ARG A 240 -24.97 -7.26 7.51
N LYS A 241 -25.28 -8.40 6.87
CA LYS A 241 -25.63 -9.66 7.52
C LYS A 241 -24.65 -10.74 7.14
N LEU A 242 -24.39 -11.62 8.09
CA LEU A 242 -23.49 -12.76 7.91
C LEU A 242 -24.07 -13.74 6.88
N GLU A 243 -25.37 -14.02 6.96
CA GLU A 243 -26.09 -14.85 5.99
C GLU A 243 -25.92 -14.34 4.55
N GLU A 244 -26.13 -13.05 4.32
CA GLU A 244 -25.97 -12.44 2.98
C GLU A 244 -24.53 -12.57 2.49
N GLY A 245 -23.54 -12.41 3.38
CA GLY A 245 -22.12 -12.60 3.07
C GLY A 245 -21.76 -14.04 2.74
N ILE A 246 -22.30 -15.02 3.48
CA ILE A 246 -22.11 -16.45 3.23
C ILE A 246 -22.74 -16.86 1.89
N ILE A 247 -23.98 -16.43 1.62
CA ILE A 247 -24.66 -16.69 0.35
C ILE A 247 -23.85 -16.12 -0.83
N ALA A 248 -23.33 -14.90 -0.68
CA ALA A 248 -22.48 -14.30 -1.70
C ALA A 248 -21.15 -15.04 -1.89
N ALA A 249 -20.52 -15.51 -0.81
CA ALA A 249 -19.31 -16.30 -0.89
C ALA A 249 -19.55 -17.64 -1.60
N ALA A 250 -20.70 -18.28 -1.36
CA ALA A 250 -21.08 -19.55 -1.99
C ALA A 250 -21.17 -19.48 -3.52
N LEU A 251 -21.46 -18.32 -4.10
CA LEU A 251 -21.45 -18.12 -5.56
C LEU A 251 -20.06 -18.31 -6.19
N PHE A 252 -19.00 -18.25 -5.40
CA PHE A 252 -17.62 -18.31 -5.85
C PHE A 252 -16.81 -19.46 -5.24
N ALA A 253 -17.31 -20.06 -4.16
CA ALA A 253 -16.64 -21.13 -3.44
C ALA A 253 -16.61 -22.41 -4.29
N THR A 254 -15.42 -23.01 -4.38
CA THR A 254 -15.21 -24.32 -4.99
C THR A 254 -14.06 -25.02 -4.27
N SER A 255 -13.89 -26.33 -4.50
CA SER A 255 -12.75 -27.08 -3.96
C SER A 255 -11.38 -26.56 -4.41
N SER A 256 -11.33 -25.73 -5.46
CA SER A 256 -10.11 -25.05 -5.93
C SER A 256 -10.06 -23.57 -5.55
N ARG A 257 -11.15 -23.02 -5.00
CA ARG A 257 -11.27 -21.61 -4.64
C ARG A 257 -12.00 -21.47 -3.31
N HIS A 258 -11.21 -21.39 -2.26
CA HIS A 258 -11.70 -21.13 -0.91
C HIS A 258 -12.04 -19.65 -0.76
N MET A 259 -13.17 -19.38 -0.12
CA MET A 259 -13.65 -18.03 0.17
C MET A 259 -13.51 -17.77 1.67
N ILE A 260 -13.21 -16.54 2.06
CA ILE A 260 -13.15 -16.11 3.46
C ILE A 260 -14.20 -15.03 3.66
N VAL A 261 -15.12 -15.25 4.59
CA VAL A 261 -16.06 -14.25 5.07
C VAL A 261 -15.44 -13.59 6.30
N VAL A 262 -14.93 -12.37 6.13
CA VAL A 262 -14.31 -11.57 7.19
C VAL A 262 -15.35 -10.68 7.82
N ILE A 263 -15.53 -10.81 9.12
CA ILE A 263 -16.50 -10.04 9.90
C ILE A 263 -15.76 -8.90 10.60
N GLU A 264 -16.01 -7.65 10.18
CA GLU A 264 -15.33 -6.48 10.70
C GLU A 264 -16.31 -5.51 11.37
N GLY A 265 -15.79 -4.75 12.34
CA GLY A 265 -16.51 -3.69 13.04
C GLY A 265 -17.29 -4.18 14.26
N ASN A 266 -17.42 -3.29 15.24
CA ASN A 266 -18.44 -3.41 16.27
C ASN A 266 -19.76 -2.95 15.63
N GLY A 267 -20.85 -3.70 15.82
CA GLY A 267 -22.19 -3.19 15.56
C GLY A 267 -22.37 -1.77 16.13
N ALA A 268 -23.23 -0.97 15.50
CA ALA A 268 -23.42 0.44 15.88
C ALA A 268 -23.74 0.59 17.39
N ASP A 269 -23.02 1.52 18.03
CA ASP A 269 -23.05 1.94 19.43
C ASP A 269 -24.22 1.42 20.30
N GLY A 270 -23.90 0.54 21.24
CA GLY A 270 -24.67 0.41 22.48
C GLY A 270 -25.94 -0.45 22.46
N LEU A 271 -26.24 -1.14 21.36
CA LEU A 271 -27.17 -2.27 21.36
C LEU A 271 -26.36 -3.57 21.28
N LEU A 272 -26.66 -4.50 22.18
CA LEU A 272 -25.94 -5.75 22.45
C LEU A 272 -25.48 -6.54 21.19
N PRO A 273 -24.38 -7.32 21.29
CA PRO A 273 -23.30 -7.40 20.31
C PRO A 273 -23.66 -8.17 19.03
N ASN A 274 -22.70 -8.21 18.09
CA ASN A 274 -22.48 -8.99 16.84
C ASN A 274 -23.14 -10.38 16.61
N HIS A 275 -24.24 -10.74 17.26
CA HIS A 275 -24.79 -12.08 17.38
C HIS A 275 -25.67 -12.42 16.16
N ASN A 276 -25.08 -12.50 14.97
CA ASN A 276 -25.74 -13.22 13.87
C ASN A 276 -25.66 -14.71 14.13
N LEU A 277 -26.73 -15.41 13.76
CA LEU A 277 -26.73 -16.87 13.72
C LEU A 277 -25.78 -17.32 12.60
N LEU A 278 -24.78 -18.11 12.94
CA LEU A 278 -23.95 -18.81 11.98
C LEU A 278 -24.82 -19.87 11.31
N LEU A 279 -25.04 -19.72 10.00
CA LEU A 279 -25.80 -20.69 9.22
C LEU A 279 -25.19 -22.07 9.30
N THR A 280 -26.02 -23.10 9.25
CA THR A 280 -25.58 -24.50 9.11
C THR A 280 -25.60 -24.91 7.65
N GLY A 281 -24.79 -25.91 7.27
CA GLY A 281 -24.79 -26.47 5.92
C GLY A 281 -24.36 -25.52 4.79
N TYR A 282 -23.63 -24.43 5.09
CA TYR A 282 -23.04 -23.60 4.03
C TYR A 282 -21.86 -24.31 3.36
N ASP A 283 -21.47 -23.85 2.17
CA ASP A 283 -20.47 -24.49 1.33
C ASP A 283 -19.17 -24.78 2.12
N PRO A 284 -18.63 -26.01 2.06
CA PRO A 284 -17.46 -26.41 2.82
C PRO A 284 -16.29 -25.45 2.68
N TYR A 285 -16.07 -24.89 1.48
CA TYR A 285 -14.91 -24.07 1.13
C TYR A 285 -15.06 -22.59 1.52
N ILE A 286 -16.03 -22.26 2.37
CA ILE A 286 -16.21 -20.92 2.96
C ILE A 286 -15.65 -20.92 4.39
N HIS A 287 -14.65 -20.11 4.63
CA HIS A 287 -14.08 -19.91 5.96
C HIS A 287 -14.67 -18.68 6.64
N ILE A 288 -14.85 -18.74 7.95
CA ILE A 288 -15.37 -17.65 8.77
C ILE A 288 -14.20 -17.06 9.58
N CYS A 289 -14.03 -15.74 9.51
CA CYS A 289 -12.95 -15.06 10.20
C CYS A 289 -13.47 -13.77 10.85
N GLY A 290 -13.29 -13.65 12.17
CA GLY A 290 -13.45 -12.37 12.83
C GLY A 290 -12.25 -11.47 12.53
N GLY A 291 -12.51 -10.19 12.25
CA GLY A 291 -11.48 -9.16 12.14
C GLY A 291 -10.71 -8.92 13.45
N GLY A 292 -11.23 -9.45 14.57
CA GLY A 292 -10.55 -9.56 15.85
C GLY A 292 -11.30 -10.51 16.81
N PRO A 293 -10.65 -10.95 17.90
CA PRO A 293 -11.16 -12.01 18.79
C PRO A 293 -12.42 -11.63 19.60
N GLY A 294 -12.90 -10.39 19.51
CA GLY A 294 -14.11 -9.93 20.20
C GLY A 294 -15.41 -10.09 19.40
N ILE A 295 -15.36 -10.70 18.21
CA ILE A 295 -16.55 -10.90 17.37
C ILE A 295 -17.32 -12.14 17.88
N THR A 296 -18.44 -11.92 18.55
CA THR A 296 -19.34 -13.00 18.98
C THR A 296 -20.32 -13.39 17.89
N LEU A 297 -20.40 -14.67 17.54
CA LEU A 297 -21.40 -15.27 16.67
C LEU A 297 -22.27 -16.22 17.47
N ARG A 298 -23.58 -16.18 17.24
CA ARG A 298 -24.46 -17.20 17.79
C ARG A 298 -24.46 -18.44 16.92
N VAL A 299 -24.48 -19.61 17.52
CA VAL A 299 -24.59 -20.88 16.83
C VAL A 299 -25.88 -21.56 17.25
N ALA A 300 -26.54 -22.19 16.27
CA ALA A 300 -27.77 -22.90 16.51
C ALA A 300 -27.51 -24.22 17.25
N GLU A 301 -28.53 -24.77 17.89
CA GLU A 301 -28.55 -26.18 18.29
C GLU A 301 -28.66 -27.06 17.03
N ASP A 302 -27.53 -27.26 16.36
CA ASP A 302 -27.46 -27.96 15.08
C ASP A 302 -26.07 -28.62 14.88
N ILE A 303 -25.94 -29.31 13.75
CA ILE A 303 -24.75 -30.05 13.33
C ILE A 303 -24.04 -29.28 12.21
N TYR A 304 -22.84 -28.83 12.49
CA TYR A 304 -21.90 -28.21 11.56
C TYR A 304 -20.91 -29.27 11.07
N ASN A 305 -21.33 -30.09 10.11
CA ASN A 305 -20.57 -31.22 9.60
C ASN A 305 -20.09 -30.98 8.16
N TYR A 306 -18.80 -31.21 7.92
CA TYR A 306 -18.15 -31.09 6.60
C TYR A 306 -17.55 -32.43 6.17
N THR A 307 -17.28 -32.61 4.87
CA THR A 307 -16.91 -33.92 4.33
C THR A 307 -15.49 -34.32 4.71
N ALA A 308 -14.58 -33.33 4.74
CA ALA A 308 -13.18 -33.54 5.09
C ALA A 308 -12.64 -32.44 5.99
N LEU A 309 -11.71 -32.83 6.87
CA LEU A 309 -11.02 -31.91 7.76
C LEU A 309 -10.22 -30.87 6.97
N GLY A 310 -10.43 -29.59 7.28
CA GLY A 310 -9.77 -28.47 6.63
C GLY A 310 -10.52 -27.88 5.44
N GLU A 311 -11.67 -28.46 5.08
CA GLU A 311 -12.61 -27.79 4.18
C GLU A 311 -13.13 -26.51 4.84
N ASN A 312 -13.52 -26.59 6.12
CA ASN A 312 -14.00 -25.44 6.87
C ASN A 312 -13.00 -24.95 7.93
N ILE A 313 -12.91 -23.62 8.06
CA ILE A 313 -12.06 -22.97 9.05
C ILE A 313 -12.87 -21.84 9.70
N ILE A 314 -12.93 -21.86 11.03
CA ILE A 314 -13.52 -20.78 11.84
C ILE A 314 -12.41 -20.17 12.68
N SER A 315 -12.25 -18.85 12.62
CA SER A 315 -11.11 -18.18 13.23
C SER A 315 -11.43 -16.83 13.86
N ASN A 316 -10.73 -16.51 14.95
CA ASN A 316 -10.79 -15.23 15.65
C ASN A 316 -12.22 -14.77 15.99
N VAL A 317 -13.08 -15.68 16.44
CA VAL A 317 -14.46 -15.38 16.84
C VAL A 317 -14.76 -16.01 18.21
N ILE A 318 -15.79 -15.50 18.86
CA ILE A 318 -16.43 -16.13 20.01
C ILE A 318 -17.66 -16.86 19.48
N LEU A 319 -17.77 -18.17 19.65
CA LEU A 319 -18.97 -18.93 19.31
C LEU A 319 -19.83 -19.09 20.57
N GLU A 320 -21.07 -18.61 20.51
CA GLU A 320 -22.03 -18.63 21.61
C GLU A 320 -23.25 -19.47 21.25
N ASN A 321 -23.58 -20.46 22.07
CA ASN A 321 -24.82 -21.22 21.89
C ASN A 321 -26.05 -20.30 21.98
N GLU A 322 -27.02 -20.49 21.09
CA GLU A 322 -28.20 -19.62 21.00
C GLU A 322 -29.13 -19.68 22.22
N ASN A 323 -29.08 -20.78 23.00
CA ASN A 323 -29.93 -21.00 24.16
C ASN A 323 -29.23 -21.82 25.26
N GLU A 324 -29.83 -21.85 26.47
CA GLU A 324 -29.27 -22.47 27.68
C GLU A 324 -29.01 -23.98 27.56
N ALA A 325 -29.80 -24.69 26.76
CA ALA A 325 -29.76 -26.15 26.63
C ALA A 325 -29.19 -26.63 25.28
N ALA A 326 -28.76 -25.69 24.42
CA ALA A 326 -28.30 -26.02 23.08
C ALA A 326 -27.07 -26.93 23.13
N VAL A 327 -27.13 -27.99 22.33
CA VAL A 327 -26.04 -28.91 22.03
C VAL A 327 -25.60 -28.63 20.58
N THR A 328 -24.43 -28.04 20.41
CA THR A 328 -23.91 -27.72 19.09
C THR A 328 -22.77 -28.67 18.73
N ASN A 329 -22.88 -29.30 17.56
CA ASN A 329 -21.94 -30.33 17.12
C ASN A 329 -21.13 -29.82 15.95
N PHE A 330 -19.80 -29.88 16.04
CA PHE A 330 -18.89 -29.57 14.95
C PHE A 330 -18.15 -30.82 14.51
N SER A 331 -18.15 -31.12 13.21
CA SER A 331 -17.41 -32.24 12.65
C SER A 331 -16.56 -31.81 11.46
N ASN A 332 -15.28 -32.22 11.44
CA ASN A 332 -14.32 -31.90 10.38
C ASN A 332 -13.98 -30.40 10.23
N VAL A 333 -14.01 -29.64 11.33
CA VAL A 333 -13.74 -28.18 11.34
C VAL A 333 -12.37 -27.86 11.94
N ILE A 334 -11.66 -26.89 11.36
CA ILE A 334 -10.47 -26.28 11.97
C ILE A 334 -10.85 -24.98 12.69
N PHE A 335 -10.48 -24.87 13.95
CA PHE A 335 -10.63 -23.67 14.77
C PHE A 335 -9.27 -22.98 14.97
N TYR A 336 -9.22 -21.66 14.81
CA TYR A 336 -8.02 -20.87 15.08
C TYR A 336 -8.34 -19.66 15.97
N GLY A 337 -7.88 -19.67 17.22
CA GLY A 337 -8.12 -18.58 18.17
C GLY A 337 -9.60 -18.34 18.44
N VAL A 338 -10.39 -19.42 18.55
CA VAL A 338 -11.83 -19.37 18.79
C VAL A 338 -12.13 -19.54 20.28
N GLU A 339 -13.04 -18.73 20.82
CA GLU A 339 -13.55 -18.86 22.18
C GLU A 339 -14.98 -19.42 22.18
N PHE A 340 -15.22 -20.53 22.87
CA PHE A 340 -16.55 -21.15 22.97
C PHE A 340 -17.24 -20.70 24.26
N LYS A 341 -18.45 -20.13 24.17
CA LYS A 341 -19.22 -19.64 25.31
C LYS A 341 -20.63 -20.20 25.32
N ASN A 342 -21.18 -20.28 26.51
CA ASN A 342 -22.61 -20.36 26.72
C ASN A 342 -22.98 -19.40 27.84
N LEU A 343 -23.41 -18.18 27.48
CA LEU A 343 -23.86 -17.20 28.47
C LEU A 343 -25.22 -17.55 29.08
N PHE A 344 -25.96 -18.47 28.45
CA PHE A 344 -27.31 -18.83 28.88
C PHE A 344 -27.35 -20.01 29.84
N GLY A 345 -26.28 -20.79 30.00
CA GLY A 345 -26.17 -21.83 31.03
C GLY A 345 -25.49 -23.11 30.55
N ALA A 346 -26.11 -24.27 30.79
CA ALA A 346 -25.47 -25.59 30.79
C ALA A 346 -25.31 -26.29 29.42
N GLY A 347 -25.49 -25.57 28.31
CA GLY A 347 -25.37 -26.15 26.97
C GLY A 347 -23.94 -26.62 26.67
N SER A 348 -23.83 -27.43 25.63
CA SER A 348 -22.61 -28.14 25.30
C SER A 348 -22.15 -27.89 23.87
N PHE A 349 -20.85 -28.07 23.67
CA PHE A 349 -20.24 -28.18 22.36
C PHE A 349 -19.65 -29.58 22.23
N THR A 350 -20.01 -30.30 21.18
CA THR A 350 -19.35 -31.54 20.82
C THR A 350 -18.51 -31.32 19.56
N PHE A 351 -17.33 -31.92 19.53
CA PHE A 351 -16.38 -31.78 18.44
C PHE A 351 -15.93 -33.17 17.99
N GLU A 352 -16.01 -33.44 16.69
CA GLU A 352 -15.63 -34.69 16.06
C GLU A 352 -14.61 -34.41 14.95
N ASN A 353 -13.44 -35.05 15.01
CA ASN A 353 -12.37 -34.89 14.02
C ASN A 353 -12.02 -33.40 13.73
N CYS A 354 -11.95 -32.56 14.77
CA CYS A 354 -11.64 -31.14 14.65
C CYS A 354 -10.17 -30.83 14.99
N ILE A 355 -9.66 -29.69 14.51
CA ILE A 355 -8.32 -29.18 14.88
C ILE A 355 -8.46 -27.85 15.63
N PHE A 356 -7.73 -27.68 16.74
CA PHE A 356 -7.67 -26.44 17.52
C PHE A 356 -6.28 -25.79 17.48
N LEU A 357 -6.18 -24.60 16.90
CA LEU A 357 -4.96 -23.82 16.74
C LEU A 357 -5.10 -22.44 17.40
N GLY A 358 -3.97 -21.74 17.58
CA GLY A 358 -3.99 -20.30 17.89
C GLY A 358 -4.57 -19.92 19.26
N GLY A 359 -4.60 -20.83 20.23
CA GLY A 359 -5.09 -20.55 21.58
C GLY A 359 -6.62 -20.57 21.70
N CYS A 360 -7.27 -21.60 21.15
CA CYS A 360 -8.70 -21.79 21.35
C CYS A 360 -9.02 -21.99 22.84
N SER A 361 -10.18 -21.52 23.27
CA SER A 361 -10.58 -21.60 24.69
C SER A 361 -12.07 -21.77 24.88
N PHE A 362 -12.52 -22.17 26.07
CA PHE A 362 -13.95 -22.22 26.42
C PHE A 362 -14.23 -21.58 27.78
N GLY A 363 -15.40 -20.95 27.87
CA GLY A 363 -15.90 -20.19 29.02
C GLY A 363 -16.42 -21.04 30.17
N GLU A 364 -16.84 -20.36 31.25
CA GLU A 364 -17.52 -21.00 32.38
C GLU A 364 -18.84 -21.66 31.94
N SER A 365 -19.22 -22.75 32.60
CA SER A 365 -20.50 -23.48 32.40
C SER A 365 -20.68 -24.21 31.06
N VAL A 366 -19.68 -24.21 30.18
CA VAL A 366 -19.73 -24.97 28.92
C VAL A 366 -19.25 -26.39 29.13
N THR A 367 -20.07 -27.37 28.76
CA THR A 367 -19.62 -28.76 28.63
C THR A 367 -19.01 -28.98 27.24
N VAL A 368 -17.78 -29.48 27.18
CA VAL A 368 -17.09 -29.76 25.91
C VAL A 368 -16.82 -31.25 25.79
N GLU A 369 -17.29 -31.84 24.70
CA GLU A 369 -16.99 -33.23 24.32
C GLU A 369 -16.10 -33.24 23.07
N LEU A 370 -14.99 -33.98 23.12
CA LEU A 370 -14.01 -34.12 22.06
C LEU A 370 -13.92 -35.59 21.65
N THR A 371 -14.11 -35.85 20.36
CA THR A 371 -13.91 -37.14 19.70
C THR A 371 -12.92 -36.93 18.56
N ASP A 372 -11.80 -37.65 18.55
CA ASP A 372 -10.83 -37.65 17.45
C ASP A 372 -10.24 -36.25 17.10
N CYS A 373 -10.24 -35.32 18.04
CA CYS A 373 -9.74 -33.96 17.82
C CYS A 373 -8.24 -33.77 18.12
N ILE A 374 -7.59 -32.86 17.41
CA ILE A 374 -6.15 -32.53 17.55
C ILE A 374 -5.97 -31.05 17.95
N GLY A 375 -4.97 -30.72 18.79
CA GLY A 375 -4.57 -29.34 19.06
C GLY A 375 -4.69 -28.90 20.53
N GLU A 376 -4.81 -27.59 20.74
CA GLU A 376 -4.84 -26.99 22.08
C GLU A 376 -6.16 -26.27 22.34
N LEU A 377 -6.81 -26.63 23.45
CA LEU A 377 -8.01 -25.99 23.95
C LEU A 377 -7.82 -25.65 25.44
N THR A 378 -8.03 -24.40 25.85
CA THR A 378 -7.85 -23.96 27.24
C THR A 378 -9.19 -23.62 27.89
N SER A 379 -9.45 -24.16 29.08
CA SER A 379 -10.58 -23.70 29.91
C SER A 379 -10.20 -22.40 30.61
N THR A 380 -10.97 -21.34 30.39
CA THR A 380 -10.75 -20.05 31.07
C THR A 380 -11.14 -20.10 32.55
N HIS A 381 -12.05 -21.00 32.92
CA HIS A 381 -12.57 -21.14 34.29
C HIS A 381 -11.53 -21.68 35.28
N ASN A 382 -10.89 -22.79 34.93
CA ASN A 382 -9.97 -23.50 35.83
C ASN A 382 -8.51 -23.42 35.37
N ASN A 383 -8.24 -22.63 34.32
CA ASN A 383 -6.94 -22.46 33.69
C ASN A 383 -6.29 -23.81 33.28
N LYS A 384 -7.10 -24.84 33.03
CA LYS A 384 -6.62 -26.13 32.53
C LYS A 384 -6.46 -26.06 31.02
N LYS A 385 -5.31 -26.51 30.56
CA LYS A 385 -4.96 -26.63 29.14
C LYS A 385 -5.13 -28.08 28.71
N TYR A 386 -6.02 -28.32 27.76
CA TYR A 386 -6.23 -29.59 27.10
C TYR A 386 -5.37 -29.59 25.84
N VAL A 387 -4.36 -30.46 25.79
CA VAL A 387 -3.50 -30.60 24.62
C VAL A 387 -3.67 -32.00 24.08
N THR A 388 -4.03 -32.10 22.79
CA THR A 388 -4.33 -33.34 22.12
C THR A 388 -3.32 -33.50 20.98
N TYR A 389 -2.46 -34.52 21.09
CA TYR A 389 -1.43 -34.83 20.10
C TYR A 389 -1.77 -36.06 19.25
N ASP A 390 -2.80 -36.82 19.65
CA ASP A 390 -3.43 -37.90 18.88
C ASP A 390 -4.82 -38.24 19.46
N LEU A 391 -5.69 -38.87 18.65
CA LEU A 391 -7.12 -39.22 18.86
C LEU A 391 -7.53 -39.38 20.34
N MET A 392 -8.57 -38.64 20.78
CA MET A 392 -9.17 -38.81 22.11
C MET A 392 -10.60 -39.34 22.02
N SER A 393 -10.86 -40.40 22.77
CA SER A 393 -12.18 -40.73 23.31
C SER A 393 -12.21 -40.25 24.75
N LEU A 394 -13.18 -39.40 25.08
CA LEU A 394 -13.42 -38.96 26.45
C LEU A 394 -13.93 -40.12 27.30
N ASN A 395 -13.05 -40.60 28.19
CA ASN A 395 -13.41 -40.96 29.56
C ASN A 395 -12.21 -41.07 30.50
N ASN A 396 -10.97 -40.99 30.02
CA ASN A 396 -9.77 -40.87 30.85
C ASN A 396 -8.60 -40.48 29.95
N PHE A 397 -8.02 -39.28 30.08
CA PHE A 397 -6.56 -39.18 30.00
C PHE A 397 -6.01 -37.89 30.61
N LEU A 398 -5.25 -38.10 31.68
CA LEU A 398 -4.12 -37.28 32.11
C LEU A 398 -3.13 -37.14 30.96
N ILE A 399 -2.34 -36.07 30.92
CA ILE A 399 -1.12 -36.02 30.10
C ILE A 399 -0.17 -37.12 30.61
N SER A 400 -0.29 -38.32 30.05
CA SER A 400 0.65 -39.41 30.23
C SER A 400 1.50 -39.42 28.96
N ASN A 401 2.73 -38.89 29.04
CA ASN A 401 3.77 -39.54 28.27
C ASN A 401 4.02 -40.91 28.93
N SER A 402 4.55 -41.87 28.19
CA SER A 402 4.88 -43.23 28.63
C SER A 402 5.87 -43.32 29.81
N LYS A 403 6.17 -42.20 30.48
CA LYS A 403 7.05 -42.10 31.65
C LYS A 403 6.39 -41.53 32.91
N GLY A 404 5.17 -40.97 32.87
CA GLY A 404 4.44 -40.54 34.08
C GLY A 404 4.06 -39.05 34.15
N ASP A 405 3.28 -38.68 35.17
CA ASP A 405 2.76 -37.31 35.42
C ASP A 405 3.92 -36.34 35.69
N ILE A 406 4.02 -35.26 34.89
CA ILE A 406 5.01 -34.21 35.09
C ILE A 406 4.40 -33.09 35.92
N ARG A 407 4.66 -33.07 37.23
CA ARG A 407 4.44 -31.89 38.08
C ARG A 407 5.76 -31.41 38.67
N GLY A 408 6.06 -30.12 38.52
CA GLY A 408 7.22 -29.49 39.16
C GLY A 408 8.59 -29.95 38.64
N ARG A 409 8.72 -30.22 37.33
CA ARG A 409 9.97 -30.68 36.65
C ARG A 409 10.45 -32.08 37.07
N ARG A 410 9.60 -32.87 37.73
CA ARG A 410 9.88 -34.26 38.08
C ARG A 410 8.86 -35.17 37.40
N ILE A 411 9.32 -36.33 36.96
CA ILE A 411 8.44 -37.44 36.60
C ILE A 411 7.98 -38.05 37.93
N LEU A 412 6.71 -37.86 38.29
CA LEU A 412 6.14 -38.39 39.52
C LEU A 412 5.42 -39.71 39.22
N GLY A 413 5.76 -40.76 39.97
CA GLY A 413 4.91 -41.94 40.04
C GLY A 413 3.57 -41.59 40.69
N ARG A 414 2.47 -42.12 40.15
CA ARG A 414 1.14 -42.11 40.77
C ARG A 414 1.11 -43.17 41.86
N TYR A 415 0.96 -42.73 43.11
CA TYR A 415 0.64 -43.62 44.22
C TYR A 415 -0.67 -44.36 43.90
N GLY A 416 -0.62 -45.69 43.92
CA GLY A 416 -1.82 -46.51 43.75
C GLY A 416 -2.55 -46.68 45.07
N SER A 417 -2.44 -47.87 45.65
CA SER A 417 -3.03 -48.18 46.95
C SER A 417 -2.04 -48.87 47.87
N THR A 418 -2.40 -48.96 49.16
CA THR A 418 -1.76 -49.89 50.08
C THR A 418 -2.37 -51.27 49.86
N VAL A 419 -1.52 -52.27 49.62
CA VAL A 419 -1.92 -53.65 49.33
C VAL A 419 -1.38 -54.56 50.42
N ALA A 420 -2.22 -55.46 50.94
CA ALA A 420 -1.77 -56.49 51.87
C ALA A 420 -1.09 -57.64 51.12
N SER A 421 0.02 -58.13 51.64
CA SER A 421 0.79 -59.25 51.11
C SER A 421 -0.06 -60.53 51.13
N ALA A 422 -0.09 -61.24 50.02
CA ALA A 422 -0.72 -62.54 49.85
C ALA A 422 0.10 -63.36 48.86
N ALA A 423 -0.20 -64.66 48.72
CA ALA A 423 0.49 -65.51 47.75
C ALA A 423 0.39 -64.95 46.32
N ASP A 424 -0.78 -64.46 45.93
CA ASP A 424 -0.99 -63.71 44.70
C ASP A 424 -1.58 -62.33 45.07
N ILE A 425 -1.00 -61.24 44.58
CA ILE A 425 -1.46 -59.87 44.88
C ILE A 425 -2.07 -59.20 43.64
N THR A 426 -3.11 -58.40 43.86
CA THR A 426 -3.72 -57.55 42.82
C THR A 426 -3.40 -56.09 43.13
N LEU A 427 -2.86 -55.38 42.14
CA LEU A 427 -2.54 -53.96 42.23
C LEU A 427 -3.64 -53.17 41.51
N GLY A 428 -4.09 -52.06 42.12
CA GLY A 428 -5.02 -51.12 41.45
C GLY A 428 -4.29 -50.11 40.57
N ASP A 429 -4.99 -49.06 40.14
CA ASP A 429 -4.40 -47.96 39.36
C ASP A 429 -3.20 -47.32 40.06
N GLY A 430 -2.06 -47.20 39.37
CA GLY A 430 -0.88 -46.51 39.88
C GLY A 430 0.41 -47.16 39.39
N ASN A 431 1.57 -46.67 39.81
CA ASN A 431 2.86 -47.31 39.55
C ASN A 431 3.75 -47.35 40.79
N TYR A 432 3.24 -46.91 41.94
CA TYR A 432 3.91 -47.03 43.23
C TYR A 432 2.92 -47.58 44.25
N PHE A 433 3.27 -48.70 44.89
CA PHE A 433 2.41 -49.41 45.83
C PHE A 433 3.15 -49.67 47.14
N ARG A 434 2.40 -49.60 48.23
CA ARG A 434 2.91 -49.93 49.56
C ARG A 434 2.39 -51.31 49.96
N ILE A 435 3.29 -52.26 50.15
CA ILE A 435 2.98 -53.65 50.52
C ILE A 435 3.07 -53.80 52.03
N THR A 436 1.97 -54.23 52.64
CA THR A 436 1.84 -54.46 54.09
C THR A 436 1.66 -55.93 54.40
N GLY A 437 1.91 -56.38 55.63
CA GLY A 437 1.83 -57.80 56.00
C GLY A 437 3.16 -58.53 55.87
N VAL A 438 3.13 -59.85 56.08
CA VAL A 438 4.31 -60.74 56.17
C VAL A 438 4.14 -62.04 55.38
N THR A 439 3.09 -62.13 54.56
CA THR A 439 2.82 -63.34 53.75
C THR A 439 3.72 -63.32 52.52
N ASN A 440 4.36 -64.44 52.20
CA ASN A 440 5.20 -64.54 51.02
C ASN A 440 4.39 -64.29 49.74
N ILE A 441 4.96 -63.52 48.83
CA ILE A 441 4.36 -63.19 47.54
C ILE A 441 4.98 -64.10 46.48
N LYS A 442 4.15 -64.67 45.62
CA LYS A 442 4.56 -65.54 44.52
C LYS A 442 4.25 -64.92 43.16
N ARG A 443 3.11 -64.25 43.04
CA ARG A 443 2.63 -63.71 41.76
C ARG A 443 1.96 -62.35 41.92
N ILE A 444 1.91 -61.62 40.82
CA ILE A 444 1.19 -60.35 40.68
C ILE A 444 0.18 -60.50 39.55
N ASN A 445 -1.06 -60.10 39.81
CA ASN A 445 -2.13 -60.09 38.83
C ASN A 445 -1.86 -59.04 37.73
N THR A 446 -1.96 -59.44 36.46
CA THR A 446 -1.74 -58.58 35.28
C THR A 446 -3.03 -58.10 34.62
N THR A 447 -4.19 -58.37 35.22
CA THR A 447 -5.47 -57.82 34.76
C THR A 447 -5.36 -56.29 34.70
N ASP A 448 -5.73 -55.70 33.57
CA ASP A 448 -5.66 -54.25 33.28
C ASP A 448 -4.24 -53.66 33.15
N TRP A 449 -3.20 -54.50 33.12
CA TRP A 449 -1.82 -54.07 32.83
C TRP A 449 -1.43 -54.37 31.38
N THR A 450 -0.70 -53.45 30.76
CA THR A 450 -0.15 -53.63 29.41
C THR A 450 1.34 -54.01 29.45
N PRO A 451 1.84 -54.81 28.48
CA PRO A 451 3.26 -55.09 28.34
C PRO A 451 4.13 -53.82 28.40
N GLY A 452 5.23 -53.87 29.14
CA GLY A 452 6.12 -52.74 29.38
C GLY A 452 5.71 -51.81 30.53
N SER A 453 4.57 -52.06 31.19
CA SER A 453 4.18 -51.36 32.41
C SER A 453 5.23 -51.50 33.50
N ARG A 454 5.46 -50.43 34.27
CA ARG A 454 6.44 -50.40 35.35
C ARG A 454 5.77 -50.10 36.68
N ILE A 455 6.20 -50.82 37.71
CA ILE A 455 5.70 -50.65 39.08
C ILE A 455 6.86 -50.63 40.08
N ILE A 456 6.67 -49.90 41.18
CA ILE A 456 7.55 -49.90 42.35
C ILE A 456 6.74 -50.43 43.52
N LEU A 457 7.26 -51.45 44.19
CA LEU A 457 6.68 -52.02 45.40
C LEU A 457 7.58 -51.67 46.58
N GLN A 458 7.05 -50.97 47.58
CA GLN A 458 7.75 -50.70 48.85
C GLN A 458 7.17 -51.58 49.96
N PHE A 459 8.03 -52.31 50.68
CA PHE A 459 7.62 -53.24 51.72
C PHE A 459 7.61 -52.59 53.11
N VAL A 460 6.59 -52.89 53.90
CA VAL A 460 6.41 -52.37 55.27
C VAL A 460 6.68 -53.44 56.33
N GLY A 461 6.69 -54.71 55.94
CA GLY A 461 6.97 -55.86 56.81
C GLY A 461 7.88 -56.86 56.10
N GLY A 462 8.49 -57.76 56.87
CA GLY A 462 9.36 -58.80 56.37
C GLY A 462 8.59 -59.89 55.62
N LEU A 463 8.94 -60.15 54.35
CA LEU A 463 8.36 -61.25 53.56
C LEU A 463 9.36 -61.79 52.52
N THR A 464 9.11 -62.98 51.99
CA THR A 464 9.83 -63.50 50.83
C THR A 464 9.02 -63.30 49.56
N PHE A 465 9.65 -62.79 48.52
CA PHE A 465 9.12 -62.78 47.16
C PHE A 465 9.77 -63.93 46.38
N THR A 466 8.96 -64.92 46.00
CA THR A 466 9.41 -66.11 45.27
C THR A 466 9.79 -65.76 43.83
N ASN A 467 10.95 -66.25 43.40
CA ASN A 467 11.45 -66.11 42.04
C ASN A 467 10.90 -67.20 41.12
N GLY A 468 10.50 -66.83 39.91
CA GLY A 468 10.22 -67.77 38.83
C GLY A 468 9.02 -68.69 39.07
N GLU A 469 8.07 -68.29 39.91
CA GLU A 469 6.84 -69.06 40.11
C GLU A 469 6.04 -69.13 38.80
N THR A 470 5.61 -70.34 38.41
CA THR A 470 4.77 -70.57 37.23
C THR A 470 3.45 -69.78 37.31
N ALA A 471 3.08 -69.14 36.21
CA ALA A 471 1.83 -68.39 36.09
C ALA A 471 0.58 -69.24 36.42
N SER A 472 -0.44 -68.60 36.97
CA SER A 472 -1.75 -69.20 37.26
C SER A 472 -2.86 -68.22 36.88
N GLY A 473 -3.46 -68.45 35.71
CA GLY A 473 -4.42 -67.49 35.12
C GLY A 473 -3.74 -66.15 34.83
N ALA A 474 -4.35 -65.04 35.25
CA ALA A 474 -3.80 -63.69 35.12
C ALA A 474 -2.72 -63.36 36.16
N ASN A 475 -2.42 -64.26 37.10
CA ASN A 475 -1.35 -64.05 38.08
C ASN A 475 -0.05 -64.60 37.52
N VAL A 476 0.96 -63.74 37.37
CA VAL A 476 2.26 -64.12 36.81
C VAL A 476 3.38 -63.92 37.81
N GLY A 477 4.43 -64.73 37.70
CA GLY A 477 5.59 -64.69 38.60
C GLY A 477 6.49 -63.49 38.36
N VAL A 478 7.48 -63.32 39.25
CA VAL A 478 8.57 -62.34 39.10
C VAL A 478 9.87 -63.06 38.79
N ILE A 479 10.67 -62.52 37.88
CA ILE A 479 12.04 -62.96 37.59
C ILE A 479 13.01 -61.93 38.18
N PHE A 480 13.69 -62.32 39.26
CA PHE A 480 14.77 -61.55 39.86
C PHE A 480 16.10 -61.82 39.15
N LYS A 481 16.97 -60.82 39.10
CA LYS A 481 18.25 -60.87 38.35
C LYS A 481 19.25 -61.87 38.94
N ASP A 482 19.14 -62.16 40.23
CA ASP A 482 19.96 -63.15 40.94
C ASP A 482 19.44 -64.59 40.79
N GLY A 483 18.24 -64.77 40.21
CA GLY A 483 17.63 -66.07 40.01
C GLY A 483 17.20 -66.76 41.31
N ALA A 484 17.05 -66.04 42.42
CA ALA A 484 16.73 -66.59 43.72
C ALA A 484 15.55 -65.87 44.39
N ASP A 485 14.89 -66.57 45.33
CA ASP A 485 13.89 -65.96 46.21
C ASP A 485 14.53 -64.82 47.02
N ASN A 486 13.86 -63.67 47.06
CA ASN A 486 14.38 -62.49 47.73
C ASN A 486 13.58 -62.20 49.01
N VAL A 487 14.28 -61.98 50.12
CA VAL A 487 13.68 -61.56 51.40
C VAL A 487 13.70 -60.04 51.46
N PHE A 488 12.51 -59.44 51.58
CA PHE A 488 12.34 -57.99 51.71
C PHE A 488 11.98 -57.66 53.15
N ASN A 489 12.70 -56.71 53.74
CA ASN A 489 12.45 -56.14 55.05
C ASN A 489 11.62 -54.85 54.97
N ALA A 490 11.21 -54.34 56.12
CA ALA A 490 10.53 -53.06 56.20
C ALA A 490 11.43 -51.90 55.70
N GLY A 491 10.98 -51.20 54.67
CA GLY A 491 11.72 -50.10 54.01
C GLY A 491 12.33 -50.48 52.67
N ASP A 492 12.43 -51.78 52.37
CA ASP A 492 12.95 -52.27 51.09
C ASP A 492 12.00 -51.97 49.94
N TYR A 493 12.53 -51.97 48.71
CA TYR A 493 11.71 -51.82 47.52
C TYR A 493 12.24 -52.60 46.32
N VAL A 494 11.36 -52.87 45.36
CA VAL A 494 11.70 -53.43 44.05
C VAL A 494 10.97 -52.67 42.94
N GLU A 495 11.68 -52.37 41.86
CA GLU A 495 11.11 -51.89 40.60
C GLU A 495 11.00 -53.06 39.61
N LEU A 496 9.80 -53.25 39.06
CA LEU A 496 9.47 -54.33 38.14
C LEU A 496 8.91 -53.78 36.83
N MET A 497 9.11 -54.52 35.74
CA MET A 497 8.51 -54.25 34.44
C MET A 497 7.80 -55.49 33.91
N LEU A 498 6.56 -55.35 33.44
CA LEU A 498 5.85 -56.44 32.78
C LEU A 498 6.50 -56.71 31.42
N ASP A 499 6.84 -57.95 31.13
CA ASP A 499 7.48 -58.33 29.88
C ASP A 499 6.54 -58.18 28.66
N HIS A 500 7.10 -58.33 27.46
CA HIS A 500 6.37 -58.15 26.20
C HIS A 500 5.22 -59.14 25.97
N GLU A 501 5.24 -60.31 26.62
CA GLU A 501 4.21 -61.35 26.51
C GLU A 501 3.22 -61.33 27.69
N SER A 502 3.36 -60.39 28.64
CA SER A 502 2.63 -60.38 29.92
C SER A 502 2.73 -61.70 30.68
N SER A 503 3.86 -62.39 30.53
CA SER A 503 4.16 -63.72 31.08
C SER A 503 4.90 -63.67 32.41
N PHE A 504 5.67 -62.60 32.66
CA PHE A 504 6.43 -62.39 33.91
C PHE A 504 6.66 -60.90 34.18
N TRP A 505 6.81 -60.57 35.46
CA TRP A 505 7.38 -59.29 35.88
C TRP A 505 8.90 -59.43 36.00
N LEU A 506 9.64 -58.57 35.32
CA LEU A 506 11.11 -58.58 35.29
C LEU A 506 11.66 -57.52 36.27
N GLU A 507 12.63 -57.91 37.10
CA GLU A 507 13.34 -56.96 37.97
C GLU A 507 14.11 -55.92 37.14
N LEU A 508 13.82 -54.64 37.36
CA LEU A 508 14.60 -53.52 36.87
C LEU A 508 15.65 -53.07 37.88
N ASP A 509 15.26 -52.94 39.15
CA ASP A 509 16.14 -52.57 40.26
C ASP A 509 15.55 -53.06 41.59
N LYS A 510 16.39 -53.19 42.62
CA LYS A 510 15.94 -53.48 43.99
C LYS A 510 16.87 -52.87 45.02
N HIS A 511 16.28 -52.51 46.15
CA HIS A 511 17.00 -52.10 47.35
C HIS A 511 16.61 -53.03 48.50
N LEU A 512 17.61 -53.74 49.02
CA LEU A 512 17.49 -54.58 50.19
C LEU A 512 18.32 -53.98 51.31
N THR A 513 17.70 -53.73 52.45
CA THR A 513 18.40 -53.31 53.65
C THR A 513 19.24 -54.48 54.19
N PRO A 514 20.48 -54.23 54.65
CA PRO A 514 21.39 -55.27 55.14
C PRO A 514 20.86 -56.11 56.30
#